data_AF-A0AAU6ZY15-F1
#
_entry.id   AF-A0AAU6ZY15-F1
#
_cell.length_a   1.000
_cell.length_b   1.000
_cell.length_c   1.000
_cell.angle_alpha   90.00
_cell.angle_beta   90.00
_cell.angle_gamma   90.00
#
_symmetry.space_group_name_H-M   'P 1'
#
loop_
_entity.id
_entity.type
_entity.pdbx_description
1 polymer ?
#
loop_
_entity_poly.entity_id
_entity_poly.type
_entity_poly.pdbx_seq_one_letter_code
_entity_poly.pdbx_strand_id
1 'polypeptide(L)'
;MDADVIVVGAGLAGLVAAGELVAAGKRVAVVEQENAANLGGQAWWSFGGLFLVDTPEQRRMGIRDSADLAWSDWQGSAAFDRLDDEDSWGEKWARAYVEFAAGEKRAWLKDKGMGWLALVGWAERGDGRADGHGNSVPRFHITWGTGTGVVKPFVDAALQAAEAGRLTFYHRHRVTGLVTDGGVVTGVRGDVLASDEAPRGAPSSREVAREFELTAQAVIVTSGGIGGNHDMVREWWPERLGTAPKQMMTGVPAYVDGAMIAVSEAAGARTVNRDRMWHYTEGIANYAPVWPQHAIRILPGPSAMWFDALGRRLPMPCWPGFDTLSTLRHLRTTPDLQQHDHSWFIVTKKIIAKEFGLSGSEQNPDITDRDLRALASRVTSAPPAPVQAFIDKGPDFVVAEGLRELVGKMNRLTDEPLLEHDLIERQLIARDREVANKYAKDAQITAIHGARRYRGDRIARVAAPHRILDPGAGPLIGVKLHILTRKSLGGIQTDLSSRALNGRGEPVPGLYAAGEAAGFGGGGVHGYNSLEGTFLGGCIFSGRAAGRAAAAAVQ
;
A
#
# COMPACT_ATOMS: atom_id res chain seq x y z
N MET A 1 22.92 -26.74 -13.31
CA MET A 1 22.73 -25.62 -12.36
C MET A 1 22.78 -24.33 -13.14
N ASP A 2 21.62 -23.72 -13.33
CA ASP A 2 21.40 -22.56 -14.19
C ASP A 2 21.77 -21.25 -13.49
N ALA A 3 21.63 -21.20 -12.17
CA ALA A 3 22.07 -20.11 -11.31
C ALA A 3 22.45 -20.65 -9.93
N ASP A 4 23.17 -19.87 -9.14
CA ASP A 4 23.44 -20.23 -7.74
C ASP A 4 22.16 -20.02 -6.91
N VAL A 5 21.40 -18.96 -7.23
CA VAL A 5 20.09 -18.65 -6.61
C VAL A 5 19.07 -18.20 -7.67
N ILE A 6 17.83 -18.70 -7.55
CA ILE A 6 16.67 -18.24 -8.33
C ILE A 6 15.83 -17.29 -7.48
N VAL A 7 15.45 -16.15 -8.04
CA VAL A 7 14.52 -15.18 -7.46
C VAL A 7 13.23 -15.17 -8.28
N VAL A 8 12.11 -15.53 -7.67
CA VAL A 8 10.78 -15.55 -8.32
C VAL A 8 10.09 -14.21 -8.07
N GLY A 9 9.88 -13.45 -9.14
CA GLY A 9 9.29 -12.11 -9.15
C GLY A 9 10.35 -11.00 -9.24
N ALA A 10 10.18 -10.09 -10.19
CA ALA A 10 11.03 -8.92 -10.41
C ALA A 10 10.47 -7.65 -9.74
N GLY A 11 9.73 -7.82 -8.64
CA GLY A 11 9.26 -6.73 -7.78
C GLY A 11 10.38 -6.16 -6.90
N LEU A 12 10.06 -5.13 -6.09
CA LEU A 12 11.05 -4.48 -5.22
C LEU A 12 11.82 -5.46 -4.31
N ALA A 13 11.14 -6.39 -3.63
CA ALA A 13 11.81 -7.35 -2.75
C ALA A 13 12.78 -8.26 -3.51
N GLY A 14 12.37 -8.76 -4.68
CA GLY A 14 13.19 -9.63 -5.53
C GLY A 14 14.41 -8.91 -6.08
N LEU A 15 14.26 -7.67 -6.56
CA LEU A 15 15.38 -6.88 -7.06
C LEU A 15 16.37 -6.47 -5.95
N VAL A 16 15.89 -6.25 -4.73
CA VAL A 16 16.78 -6.02 -3.57
C VAL A 16 17.56 -7.29 -3.24
N ALA A 17 16.89 -8.45 -3.20
CA ALA A 17 17.54 -9.74 -2.96
C ALA A 17 18.60 -10.05 -4.04
N ALA A 18 18.25 -9.87 -5.32
CA ALA A 18 19.15 -10.06 -6.44
C ALA A 18 20.38 -9.14 -6.34
N GLY A 19 20.19 -7.88 -5.91
CA GLY A 19 21.29 -6.95 -5.69
C GLY A 19 22.28 -7.42 -4.61
N GLU A 20 21.80 -7.93 -3.47
CA GLU A 20 22.69 -8.47 -2.42
C GLU A 20 23.41 -9.75 -2.87
N LEU A 21 22.72 -10.64 -3.60
CA LEU A 21 23.30 -11.86 -4.17
C LEU A 21 24.43 -11.55 -5.17
N VAL A 22 24.18 -10.63 -6.10
CA VAL A 22 25.16 -10.18 -7.10
C VAL A 22 26.35 -9.48 -6.43
N ALA A 23 26.11 -8.70 -5.38
CA ALA A 23 27.17 -8.06 -4.60
C ALA A 23 28.06 -9.09 -3.86
N ALA A 24 27.48 -10.24 -3.48
CA ALA A 24 28.19 -11.38 -2.91
C ALA A 24 28.85 -12.30 -3.97
N GLY A 25 28.82 -11.92 -5.26
CA GLY A 25 29.46 -12.66 -6.34
C GLY A 25 28.67 -13.87 -6.85
N LYS A 26 27.40 -14.02 -6.47
CA LYS A 26 26.55 -15.13 -6.91
C LYS A 26 25.93 -14.88 -8.28
N ARG A 27 25.75 -15.95 -9.06
CA ARG A 27 24.97 -15.95 -10.31
C ARG A 27 23.49 -16.07 -9.99
N VAL A 28 22.69 -15.17 -10.54
CA VAL A 28 21.27 -15.03 -10.19
C VAL A 28 20.37 -15.22 -11.41
N ALA A 29 19.31 -16.01 -11.27
CA ALA A 29 18.21 -16.07 -12.22
C ALA A 29 17.00 -15.34 -11.64
N VAL A 30 16.51 -14.29 -12.29
CA VAL A 30 15.27 -13.60 -11.91
C VAL A 30 14.16 -14.06 -12.85
N VAL A 31 13.13 -14.73 -12.31
CA VAL A 31 12.04 -15.32 -13.09
C VAL A 31 10.77 -14.47 -12.92
N GLU A 32 10.24 -13.96 -14.02
CA GLU A 32 9.13 -13.00 -14.03
C GLU A 32 8.10 -13.38 -15.11
N GLN A 33 6.82 -13.46 -14.72
CA GLN A 33 5.74 -13.79 -15.64
C GLN A 33 5.42 -12.64 -16.62
N GLU A 34 5.72 -11.41 -16.21
CA GLU A 34 5.58 -10.24 -17.07
C GLU A 34 6.81 -9.98 -17.97
N ASN A 35 6.63 -9.09 -18.93
CA ASN A 35 7.72 -8.61 -19.79
C ASN A 35 8.66 -7.63 -19.05
N ALA A 36 9.75 -7.24 -19.71
CA ALA A 36 10.76 -6.33 -19.15
C ALA A 36 10.20 -4.95 -18.75
N ALA A 37 9.09 -4.52 -19.39
CA ALA A 37 8.44 -3.27 -19.05
C ALA A 37 7.84 -3.26 -17.64
N ASN A 38 7.77 -4.40 -16.93
CA ASN A 38 7.18 -4.51 -15.59
C ASN A 38 8.19 -4.58 -14.43
N LEU A 39 9.50 -4.42 -14.67
CA LEU A 39 10.53 -4.42 -13.61
C LEU A 39 10.19 -3.43 -12.48
N GLY A 40 10.27 -3.88 -11.23
CA GLY A 40 9.83 -3.16 -10.03
C GLY A 40 8.40 -3.54 -9.59
N GLY A 41 7.63 -4.21 -10.45
CA GLY A 41 6.29 -4.70 -10.17
C GLY A 41 5.36 -3.61 -9.63
N GLN A 42 4.48 -3.98 -8.70
CA GLN A 42 3.54 -3.04 -8.09
C GLN A 42 4.19 -1.89 -7.28
N ALA A 43 5.45 -2.03 -6.87
CA ALA A 43 6.15 -0.97 -6.13
C ALA A 43 6.44 0.26 -7.00
N TRP A 44 6.54 0.07 -8.32
CA TRP A 44 6.65 1.14 -9.31
C TRP A 44 5.52 2.16 -9.15
N TRP A 45 4.29 1.67 -9.02
CA TRP A 45 3.06 2.46 -8.90
C TRP A 45 2.83 3.05 -7.50
N SER A 46 3.80 2.93 -6.59
CA SER A 46 3.63 3.48 -5.24
C SER A 46 3.73 5.00 -5.25
N PHE A 47 3.10 5.64 -4.25
CA PHE A 47 3.37 7.05 -3.94
C PHE A 47 4.78 7.26 -3.32
N GLY A 48 5.51 6.18 -3.00
CA GLY A 48 6.93 6.23 -2.64
C GLY A 48 7.21 6.59 -1.18
N GLY A 49 6.20 6.48 -0.30
CA GLY A 49 6.37 6.73 1.13
C GLY A 49 7.11 5.61 1.85
N LEU A 50 8.05 6.00 2.71
CA LEU A 50 8.87 5.12 3.54
C LEU A 50 8.76 5.53 5.01
N PHE A 51 8.54 4.53 5.87
CA PHE A 51 8.60 4.66 7.32
C PHE A 51 10.06 4.84 7.76
N LEU A 52 10.42 6.00 8.28
CA LEU A 52 11.74 6.29 8.85
C LEU A 52 11.55 6.95 10.21
N VAL A 53 12.49 6.68 11.13
CA VAL A 53 12.39 7.09 12.54
C VAL A 53 13.57 8.01 12.89
N ASP A 54 13.28 9.05 13.67
CA ASP A 54 14.23 10.07 14.15
C ASP A 54 15.18 10.66 13.08
N THR A 55 14.62 11.01 11.92
CA THR A 55 15.38 11.52 10.79
C THR A 55 15.76 13.01 10.91
N PRO A 56 16.80 13.47 10.18
CA PRO A 56 17.06 14.90 10.02
C PRO A 56 15.85 15.70 9.51
N GLU A 57 15.03 15.12 8.63
CA GLU A 57 13.79 15.72 8.12
C GLU A 57 12.77 15.93 9.25
N GLN A 58 12.56 14.93 10.11
CA GLN A 58 11.69 15.02 11.28
C GLN A 58 12.15 16.12 12.25
N ARG A 59 13.45 16.11 12.61
CA ARG A 59 14.04 17.10 13.53
C ARG A 59 13.90 18.53 13.01
N ARG A 60 14.14 18.76 11.71
CA ARG A 60 13.94 20.08 11.06
C ARG A 60 12.48 20.55 11.12
N MET A 61 11.53 19.62 11.14
CA MET A 61 10.10 19.89 11.28
C MET A 61 9.66 20.02 12.74
N GLY A 62 10.58 19.91 13.70
CA GLY A 62 10.30 19.99 15.14
C GLY A 62 9.66 18.72 15.72
N ILE A 63 9.71 17.60 14.98
CA ILE A 63 9.22 16.31 15.43
C ILE A 63 10.30 15.69 16.33
N ARG A 64 9.89 15.23 17.52
CA ARG A 64 10.72 14.44 18.42
C ARG A 64 10.24 12.99 18.30
N ASP A 65 11.15 12.12 17.90
CA ASP A 65 10.85 10.71 17.62
C ASP A 65 11.96 9.83 18.20
N SER A 66 11.67 8.54 18.36
CA SER A 66 12.61 7.53 18.85
C SER A 66 12.20 6.13 18.42
N ALA A 67 13.15 5.18 18.46
CA ALA A 67 12.85 3.77 18.23
C ALA A 67 11.80 3.22 19.20
N ASP A 68 11.83 3.63 20.47
CA ASP A 68 10.87 3.18 21.49
C ASP A 68 9.45 3.70 21.21
N LEU A 69 9.32 4.97 20.80
CA LEU A 69 8.03 5.53 20.42
C LEU A 69 7.47 4.84 19.17
N ALA A 70 8.32 4.65 18.16
CA ALA A 70 7.96 3.92 16.94
C ALA A 70 7.57 2.46 17.24
N TRP A 71 8.24 1.81 18.18
CA TRP A 71 7.90 0.45 18.61
C TRP A 71 6.56 0.40 19.34
N SER A 72 6.30 1.35 20.25
CA SER A 72 5.00 1.46 20.93
C SER A 72 3.84 1.62 19.93
N ASP A 73 3.99 2.53 18.95
CA ASP A 73 3.00 2.75 17.91
C ASP A 73 2.80 1.49 17.03
N TRP A 74 3.89 0.75 16.78
CA TRP A 74 3.82 -0.51 16.04
C TRP A 74 3.05 -1.58 16.82
N GLN A 75 3.31 -1.71 18.13
CA GLN A 75 2.61 -2.67 18.99
C GLN A 75 1.11 -2.37 19.06
N GLY A 76 0.73 -1.10 19.25
CA GLY A 76 -0.68 -0.69 19.27
C GLY A 76 -1.40 -0.94 17.94
N SER A 77 -0.69 -0.74 16.83
CA SER A 77 -1.23 -0.98 15.48
C SER A 77 -1.34 -2.46 15.15
N ALA A 78 -0.27 -3.22 15.39
CA ALA A 78 -0.19 -4.62 15.06
C ALA A 78 -1.12 -5.46 15.94
N ALA A 79 -1.22 -5.13 17.23
CA ALA A 79 -2.06 -5.83 18.20
C ALA A 79 -1.91 -7.36 18.11
N PHE A 80 -0.66 -7.84 18.11
CA PHE A 80 -0.33 -9.26 18.05
C PHE A 80 -1.03 -10.02 19.19
N ASP A 81 -1.79 -11.05 18.83
CA ASP A 81 -2.63 -11.82 19.75
C ASP A 81 -2.45 -13.34 19.61
N ARG A 82 -1.65 -13.80 18.64
CA ARG A 82 -1.33 -15.22 18.39
C ARG A 82 0.15 -15.50 18.59
N LEU A 83 0.76 -14.95 19.64
CA LEU A 83 2.21 -15.02 19.87
C LEU A 83 2.74 -16.44 20.17
N ASP A 84 1.87 -17.32 20.68
CA ASP A 84 2.22 -18.73 20.91
C ASP A 84 2.33 -19.54 19.60
N ASP A 85 1.96 -18.94 18.46
CA ASP A 85 1.97 -19.61 17.16
C ASP A 85 2.29 -18.65 16.00
N GLU A 86 1.26 -18.12 15.33
CA GLU A 86 1.36 -17.40 14.05
C GLU A 86 2.16 -16.08 14.15
N ASP A 87 2.08 -15.36 15.28
CA ASP A 87 2.65 -14.02 15.44
C ASP A 87 4.09 -13.99 15.97
N SER A 88 4.58 -15.11 16.48
CA SER A 88 5.91 -15.21 17.09
C SER A 88 7.03 -14.65 16.20
N TRP A 89 6.94 -14.89 14.89
CA TRP A 89 7.87 -14.34 13.91
C TRP A 89 7.48 -12.94 13.42
N GLY A 90 6.18 -12.65 13.28
CA GLY A 90 5.69 -11.33 12.91
C GLY A 90 6.19 -10.23 13.85
N GLU A 91 6.12 -10.47 15.17
CA GLU A 91 6.61 -9.52 16.19
C GLU A 91 8.14 -9.33 16.11
N LYS A 92 8.91 -10.42 15.96
CA LYS A 92 10.38 -10.35 15.84
C LYS A 92 10.79 -9.56 14.59
N TRP A 93 10.12 -9.80 13.47
CA TRP A 93 10.32 -9.05 12.24
C TRP A 93 9.96 -7.58 12.41
N ALA A 94 8.87 -7.29 13.11
CA ALA A 94 8.42 -5.92 13.38
C ALA A 94 9.47 -5.15 14.19
N ARG A 95 9.97 -5.76 15.26
CA ARG A 95 11.01 -5.19 16.10
C ARG A 95 12.28 -4.90 15.30
N ALA A 96 12.76 -5.89 14.56
CA ALA A 96 13.95 -5.75 13.72
C ALA A 96 13.76 -4.68 12.63
N TYR A 97 12.55 -4.54 12.08
CA TYR A 97 12.24 -3.50 11.10
C TYR A 97 12.29 -2.10 11.72
N VAL A 98 11.73 -1.90 12.92
CA VAL A 98 11.79 -0.62 13.63
C VAL A 98 13.24 -0.23 13.91
N GLU A 99 14.07 -1.18 14.35
CA GLU A 99 15.51 -0.96 14.57
C GLU A 99 16.23 -0.59 13.27
N PHE A 100 15.92 -1.27 12.16
CA PHE A 100 16.44 -0.90 10.84
C PHE A 100 16.00 0.51 10.42
N ALA A 101 14.73 0.86 10.64
CA ALA A 101 14.16 2.16 10.27
C ALA A 101 14.68 3.33 11.12
N ALA A 102 15.03 3.09 12.38
CA ALA A 102 15.67 4.04 13.28
C ALA A 102 17.20 4.10 13.12
N GLY A 103 17.79 3.03 12.58
CA GLY A 103 19.22 2.92 12.35
C GLY A 103 19.62 3.18 10.90
N GLU A 104 20.21 2.16 10.28
CA GLU A 104 20.94 2.31 9.02
C GLU A 104 20.07 2.57 7.78
N LYS A 105 18.76 2.28 7.81
CA LYS A 105 17.89 2.28 6.61
C LYS A 105 18.02 3.55 5.79
N ARG A 106 17.91 4.72 6.43
CA ARG A 106 17.96 6.00 5.72
C ARG A 106 19.33 6.23 5.06
N ALA A 107 20.42 5.97 5.77
CA ALA A 107 21.77 6.15 5.22
C ALA A 107 22.02 5.17 4.06
N TRP A 108 21.69 3.89 4.26
CA TRP A 108 21.84 2.85 3.26
C TRP A 108 21.04 3.12 1.97
N LEU A 109 19.80 3.60 2.09
CA LEU A 109 18.99 3.99 0.92
C LEU A 109 19.54 5.25 0.23
N LYS A 110 20.08 6.20 1.00
CA LYS A 110 20.72 7.39 0.45
C LYS A 110 21.97 7.04 -0.36
N ASP A 111 22.78 6.10 0.11
CA ASP A 111 23.98 5.62 -0.60
C ASP A 111 23.63 4.93 -1.92
N LYS A 112 22.41 4.39 -2.04
CA LYS A 112 21.85 3.89 -3.31
C LYS A 112 21.25 4.98 -4.20
N GLY A 113 21.36 6.25 -3.82
CA GLY A 113 20.89 7.38 -4.61
C GLY A 113 19.45 7.82 -4.33
N MET A 114 18.82 7.33 -3.25
CA MET A 114 17.50 7.83 -2.85
C MET A 114 17.59 9.16 -2.10
N GLY A 115 16.57 9.99 -2.29
CA GLY A 115 16.35 11.22 -1.54
C GLY A 115 14.88 11.39 -1.21
N TRP A 116 14.56 12.28 -0.27
CA TRP A 116 13.20 12.49 0.24
C TRP A 116 12.80 13.95 0.19
N LEU A 117 11.49 14.19 0.13
CA LEU A 117 10.93 15.50 0.39
C LEU A 117 11.28 15.96 1.81
N ALA A 118 11.53 17.25 1.99
CA ALA A 118 11.81 17.83 3.30
C ALA A 118 10.58 17.77 4.24
N LEU A 119 9.37 17.72 3.67
CA LEU A 119 8.13 17.59 4.41
C LEU A 119 7.89 16.13 4.80
N VAL A 120 7.68 15.88 6.09
CA VAL A 120 7.29 14.57 6.60
C VAL A 120 5.76 14.48 6.62
N GLY A 121 5.21 13.45 5.99
CA GLY A 121 3.76 13.25 5.92
C GLY A 121 3.20 12.56 7.16
N TRP A 122 1.91 12.78 7.38
CA TRP A 122 1.08 12.05 8.36
C TRP A 122 -0.17 11.55 7.61
N ALA A 123 -0.01 10.43 6.92
CA ALA A 123 -1.01 9.95 5.97
C ALA A 123 -2.28 9.43 6.67
N GLU A 124 -2.10 8.81 7.84
CA GLU A 124 -3.18 8.21 8.62
C GLU A 124 -2.99 8.54 10.11
N ARG A 125 -4.06 8.94 10.80
CA ARG A 125 -4.02 9.42 12.20
C ARG A 125 -4.43 8.38 13.23
N GLY A 126 -4.80 7.19 12.78
CA GLY A 126 -5.11 6.09 13.67
C GLY A 126 -6.52 6.10 14.27
N ASP A 127 -6.71 5.27 15.28
CA ASP A 127 -8.01 5.03 15.93
C ASP A 127 -8.33 6.04 17.06
N GLY A 128 -7.39 6.93 17.37
CA GLY A 128 -7.53 8.00 18.37
C GLY A 128 -7.22 7.58 19.81
N ARG A 129 -6.76 6.35 20.06
CA ARG A 129 -6.23 5.90 21.36
C ARG A 129 -4.72 5.98 21.39
N ALA A 130 -4.14 6.14 22.58
CA ALA A 130 -2.69 6.25 22.75
C ALA A 130 -1.95 4.90 22.63
N ASP A 131 -2.66 3.80 22.90
CA ASP A 131 -2.21 2.41 22.81
C ASP A 131 -2.83 1.67 21.60
N GLY A 132 -3.54 2.39 20.74
CA GLY A 132 -4.25 1.86 19.59
C GLY A 132 -3.48 2.00 18.27
N HIS A 133 -4.21 1.85 17.16
CA HIS A 133 -3.65 1.99 15.83
C HIS A 133 -3.24 3.43 15.52
N GLY A 134 -2.10 3.60 14.85
CA GLY A 134 -1.63 4.86 14.29
C GLY A 134 -0.25 5.30 14.79
N ASN A 135 0.39 6.19 14.05
CA ASN A 135 1.61 6.83 14.50
C ASN A 135 1.31 7.99 15.46
N SER A 136 2.04 8.08 16.57
CA SER A 136 2.01 9.21 17.50
C SER A 136 2.63 10.48 16.93
N VAL A 137 3.54 10.35 15.96
CA VAL A 137 4.19 11.46 15.25
C VAL A 137 4.38 11.15 13.76
N PRO A 138 4.48 12.15 12.85
CA PRO A 138 4.67 11.90 11.42
C PRO A 138 5.94 11.09 11.12
N ARG A 139 5.81 9.99 10.36
CA ARG A 139 6.93 9.13 9.89
C ARG A 139 6.91 8.79 8.40
N PHE A 140 5.99 9.37 7.63
CA PHE A 140 5.84 9.08 6.21
C PHE A 140 6.76 9.94 5.33
N HIS A 141 7.89 9.38 4.90
CA HIS A 141 8.86 10.10 4.07
C HIS A 141 8.66 9.77 2.59
N ILE A 142 8.22 10.76 1.81
CA ILE A 142 7.99 10.58 0.37
C ILE A 142 9.33 10.68 -0.38
N THR A 143 9.63 9.63 -1.14
CA THR A 143 10.84 9.55 -1.96
C THR A 143 10.74 10.46 -3.19
N TRP A 144 11.84 11.11 -3.56
CA TRP A 144 11.93 11.91 -4.77
C TRP A 144 11.92 10.99 -6.01
N GLY A 145 10.87 11.12 -6.84
CA GLY A 145 10.52 10.13 -7.86
C GLY A 145 9.41 9.16 -7.45
N THR A 146 8.77 9.32 -6.28
CA THR A 146 7.72 8.40 -5.79
C THR A 146 8.15 6.92 -5.84
N GLY A 147 7.27 5.98 -6.21
CA GLY A 147 7.57 4.56 -6.36
C GLY A 147 8.65 4.29 -7.42
N THR A 148 8.70 5.06 -8.51
CA THR A 148 9.72 4.90 -9.56
C THR A 148 11.10 5.21 -9.00
N GLY A 149 11.23 6.26 -8.18
CA GLY A 149 12.46 6.63 -7.48
C GLY A 149 12.90 5.59 -6.43
N VAL A 150 11.96 4.88 -5.82
CA VAL A 150 12.27 3.78 -4.87
C VAL A 150 12.79 2.55 -5.60
N VAL A 151 12.20 2.17 -6.73
CA VAL A 151 12.62 0.94 -7.44
C VAL A 151 13.85 1.16 -8.32
N LYS A 152 14.05 2.37 -8.84
CA LYS A 152 15.09 2.67 -9.85
C LYS A 152 16.48 2.18 -9.47
N PRO A 153 17.04 2.44 -8.26
CA PRO A 153 18.39 1.97 -7.94
C PRO A 153 18.57 0.46 -8.03
N PHE A 154 17.52 -0.30 -7.70
CA PHE A 154 17.56 -1.77 -7.74
C PHE A 154 17.34 -2.30 -9.16
N VAL A 155 16.47 -1.65 -9.94
CA VAL A 155 16.29 -1.96 -11.37
C VAL A 155 17.59 -1.71 -12.14
N ASP A 156 18.19 -0.53 -11.98
CA ASP A 156 19.45 -0.17 -12.65
C ASP A 156 20.56 -1.17 -12.30
N ALA A 157 20.73 -1.51 -11.02
CA ALA A 157 21.74 -2.46 -10.58
C ALA A 157 21.51 -3.87 -11.16
N ALA A 158 20.25 -4.33 -11.25
CA ALA A 158 19.93 -5.64 -11.81
C ALA A 158 20.16 -5.68 -13.34
N LEU A 159 19.83 -4.60 -14.05
CA LEU A 159 20.13 -4.46 -15.49
C LEU A 159 21.65 -4.45 -15.75
N GLN A 160 22.41 -3.69 -14.97
CA GLN A 160 23.88 -3.70 -15.05
C GLN A 160 24.48 -5.08 -14.75
N ALA A 161 23.91 -5.80 -13.78
CA ALA A 161 24.32 -7.17 -13.48
C ALA A 161 24.02 -8.13 -14.64
N ALA A 162 22.93 -7.91 -15.37
CA ALA A 162 22.57 -8.70 -16.54
C ALA A 162 23.50 -8.43 -17.71
N GLU A 163 23.83 -7.16 -17.99
CA GLU A 163 24.85 -6.79 -18.98
C GLU A 163 26.22 -7.40 -18.66
N ALA A 164 26.56 -7.48 -17.37
CA ALA A 164 27.79 -8.12 -16.89
C ALA A 164 27.73 -9.67 -16.84
N GLY A 165 26.63 -10.30 -17.26
CA GLY A 165 26.47 -11.76 -17.25
C GLY A 165 26.39 -12.40 -15.86
N ARG A 166 26.16 -11.61 -14.79
CA ARG A 166 26.01 -12.09 -13.41
C ARG A 166 24.56 -12.35 -13.02
N LEU A 167 23.63 -11.79 -13.77
CA LEU A 167 22.19 -11.96 -13.58
C LEU A 167 21.54 -12.33 -14.93
N THR A 168 20.56 -13.23 -14.93
CA THR A 168 19.76 -13.53 -16.11
C THR A 168 18.28 -13.30 -15.80
N PHE A 169 17.62 -12.48 -16.62
CA PHE A 169 16.18 -12.31 -16.56
C PHE A 169 15.48 -13.34 -17.43
N TYR A 170 14.56 -14.10 -16.82
CA TYR A 170 13.63 -14.99 -17.48
C TYR A 170 12.26 -14.31 -17.50
N HIS A 171 12.09 -13.35 -18.41
CA HIS A 171 10.80 -12.69 -18.67
C HIS A 171 9.82 -13.65 -19.33
N ARG A 172 8.52 -13.42 -19.13
CA ARG A 172 7.47 -14.30 -19.66
C ARG A 172 7.61 -15.74 -19.16
N HIS A 173 8.18 -15.95 -17.98
CA HIS A 173 8.28 -17.25 -17.33
C HIS A 173 7.40 -17.24 -16.08
N ARG A 174 6.30 -17.98 -16.13
CA ARG A 174 5.38 -18.16 -15.00
C ARG A 174 5.77 -19.42 -14.25
N VAL A 175 6.25 -19.26 -13.02
CA VAL A 175 6.50 -20.39 -12.12
C VAL A 175 5.16 -20.99 -11.67
N THR A 176 5.01 -22.30 -11.83
CA THR A 176 3.83 -23.06 -11.39
C THR A 176 4.18 -24.17 -10.40
N GLY A 177 5.48 -24.41 -10.15
CA GLY A 177 5.94 -25.36 -9.15
C GLY A 177 7.37 -25.10 -8.69
N LEU A 178 7.68 -25.55 -7.47
CA LEU A 178 9.05 -25.68 -6.97
C LEU A 178 9.54 -27.10 -7.21
N VAL A 179 10.80 -27.25 -7.61
CA VAL A 179 11.45 -28.55 -7.79
C VAL A 179 12.10 -28.93 -6.46
N THR A 180 11.84 -30.16 -6.01
CA THR A 180 12.37 -30.69 -4.75
C THR A 180 13.12 -31.99 -4.96
N ASP A 181 14.32 -32.10 -4.40
CA ASP A 181 15.10 -33.34 -4.33
C ASP A 181 15.47 -33.64 -2.87
N GLY A 182 15.16 -34.84 -2.38
CA GLY A 182 15.41 -35.21 -0.98
C GLY A 182 14.75 -34.28 0.07
N GLY A 183 13.67 -33.58 -0.28
CA GLY A 183 13.02 -32.58 0.57
C GLY A 183 13.68 -31.18 0.55
N VAL A 184 14.71 -30.98 -0.27
CA VAL A 184 15.37 -29.69 -0.50
C VAL A 184 14.79 -29.06 -1.75
N VAL A 185 14.43 -27.78 -1.71
CA VAL A 185 14.06 -27.01 -2.90
C VAL A 185 15.32 -26.71 -3.72
N THR A 186 15.38 -27.24 -4.94
CA THR A 186 16.55 -27.20 -5.83
C THR A 186 16.28 -26.47 -7.15
N GLY A 187 15.10 -25.88 -7.31
CA GLY A 187 14.75 -25.21 -8.55
C GLY A 187 13.30 -24.80 -8.64
N VAL A 188 12.92 -24.35 -9.84
CA VAL A 188 11.55 -23.98 -10.19
C VAL A 188 11.19 -24.59 -11.55
N ARG A 189 9.89 -24.84 -11.74
CA ARG A 189 9.33 -25.25 -13.02
C ARG A 189 8.08 -24.43 -13.35
N GLY A 190 7.75 -24.37 -14.63
CA GLY A 190 6.47 -23.81 -15.07
C GLY A 190 6.41 -23.53 -16.56
N ASP A 191 5.74 -22.44 -16.91
CA ASP A 191 5.38 -22.11 -18.28
C ASP A 191 6.18 -20.93 -18.81
N VAL A 192 6.68 -21.06 -20.03
CA VAL A 192 7.08 -19.92 -20.85
C VAL A 192 5.84 -19.44 -21.59
N LEU A 193 5.42 -18.22 -21.29
CA LEU A 193 4.29 -17.56 -21.90
C LEU A 193 4.69 -17.00 -23.27
N ALA A 194 3.72 -16.89 -24.18
CA ALA A 194 3.91 -16.21 -25.45
C ALA A 194 4.46 -14.79 -25.24
N SER A 195 5.33 -14.36 -26.17
CA SER A 195 5.88 -13.00 -26.19
C SER A 195 4.76 -11.98 -26.20
N ASP A 196 4.89 -10.94 -25.38
CA ASP A 196 3.87 -9.90 -25.29
C ASP A 196 4.52 -8.56 -24.91
N GLU A 197 4.25 -7.53 -25.73
CA GLU A 197 4.75 -6.17 -25.59
C GLU A 197 3.74 -5.24 -24.89
N ALA A 198 2.77 -5.81 -24.15
CA ALA A 198 1.81 -5.07 -23.37
C ALA A 198 2.51 -4.01 -22.51
N PRO A 199 1.96 -2.78 -22.45
CA PRO A 199 2.54 -1.73 -21.63
C PRO A 199 2.52 -2.13 -20.15
N ARG A 200 3.42 -1.52 -19.36
CA ARG A 200 3.54 -1.78 -17.92
C ARG A 200 2.18 -1.79 -17.23
N GLY A 201 1.91 -2.82 -16.44
CA GLY A 201 0.69 -2.98 -15.66
C GLY A 201 -0.54 -3.45 -16.45
N ALA A 202 -0.54 -3.35 -17.79
CA ALA A 202 -1.66 -3.86 -18.59
C ALA A 202 -1.68 -5.40 -18.60
N PRO A 203 -2.86 -6.02 -18.80
CA PRO A 203 -2.95 -7.45 -19.01
C PRO A 203 -2.07 -7.89 -20.18
N SER A 204 -1.23 -8.90 -19.94
CA SER A 204 -0.46 -9.62 -20.94
C SER A 204 -1.01 -11.04 -21.14
N SER A 205 -0.70 -11.64 -22.28
CA SER A 205 -1.12 -12.98 -22.69
C SER A 205 -0.74 -14.03 -21.64
N ARG A 206 -1.62 -15.00 -21.46
CA ARG A 206 -1.39 -16.20 -20.62
C ARG A 206 -1.30 -17.47 -21.44
N GLU A 207 -1.18 -17.35 -22.76
CA GLU A 207 -0.94 -18.45 -23.68
C GLU A 207 0.42 -19.08 -23.38
N VAL A 208 0.43 -20.40 -23.20
CA VAL A 208 1.64 -21.17 -22.89
C VAL A 208 2.29 -21.59 -24.20
N ALA A 209 3.55 -21.18 -24.40
CA ALA A 209 4.35 -21.57 -25.56
C ALA A 209 5.09 -22.89 -25.35
N ARG A 210 5.65 -23.09 -24.15
CA ARG A 210 6.34 -24.32 -23.73
C ARG A 210 6.52 -24.36 -22.23
N GLU A 211 6.91 -25.52 -21.71
CA GLU A 211 7.34 -25.67 -20.32
C GLU A 211 8.82 -25.30 -20.14
N PHE A 212 9.23 -25.03 -18.90
CA PHE A 212 10.62 -24.85 -18.49
C PHE A 212 10.87 -25.42 -17.10
N GLU A 213 12.15 -25.70 -16.84
CA GLU A 213 12.68 -26.01 -15.52
C GLU A 213 14.03 -25.30 -15.36
N LEU A 214 14.31 -24.74 -14.16
CA LEU A 214 15.58 -24.12 -13.81
C LEU A 214 16.05 -24.66 -12.46
N THR A 215 17.35 -24.89 -12.35
CA THR A 215 18.01 -25.48 -11.17
C THR A 215 18.93 -24.49 -10.47
N ALA A 216 18.87 -24.46 -9.14
CA ALA A 216 19.72 -23.63 -8.27
C ALA A 216 19.90 -24.24 -6.87
N GLN A 217 20.83 -23.70 -6.08
CA GLN A 217 21.03 -24.14 -4.69
C GLN A 217 19.98 -23.58 -3.74
N ALA A 218 19.32 -22.46 -4.11
CA ALA A 218 18.26 -21.85 -3.35
C ALA A 218 17.24 -21.11 -4.24
N VAL A 219 16.01 -20.98 -3.76
CA VAL A 219 14.91 -20.24 -4.39
C VAL A 219 14.36 -19.20 -3.41
N ILE A 220 14.23 -17.95 -3.86
CA ILE A 220 13.62 -16.84 -3.11
C ILE A 220 12.29 -16.45 -3.75
N VAL A 221 11.18 -16.62 -3.04
CA VAL A 221 9.83 -16.24 -3.49
C VAL A 221 9.53 -14.79 -3.12
N THR A 222 9.30 -13.94 -4.13
CA THR A 222 9.01 -12.50 -3.98
C THR A 222 7.86 -12.02 -4.89
N SER A 223 6.91 -12.90 -5.14
CA SER A 223 5.83 -12.78 -6.15
C SER A 223 4.73 -11.75 -5.86
N GLY A 224 4.71 -11.14 -4.68
CA GLY A 224 3.60 -10.27 -4.26
C GLY A 224 2.52 -11.03 -3.48
N GLY A 225 1.43 -10.32 -3.16
CA GLY A 225 0.30 -10.84 -2.39
C GLY A 225 -0.92 -11.11 -3.26
N ILE A 226 -2.10 -11.09 -2.65
CA ILE A 226 -3.36 -11.55 -3.26
C ILE A 226 -4.23 -10.43 -3.85
N GLY A 227 -3.79 -9.16 -3.77
CA GLY A 227 -4.68 -8.01 -4.00
C GLY A 227 -5.36 -7.94 -5.37
N GLY A 228 -4.77 -8.58 -6.40
CA GLY A 228 -5.31 -8.66 -7.75
C GLY A 228 -6.28 -9.81 -7.96
N ASN A 229 -6.39 -10.73 -6.99
CA ASN A 229 -7.24 -11.91 -7.04
C ASN A 229 -8.43 -11.73 -6.07
N HIS A 230 -9.51 -11.15 -6.58
CA HIS A 230 -10.71 -10.88 -5.78
C HIS A 230 -11.37 -12.16 -5.22
N ASP A 231 -11.21 -13.31 -5.88
CA ASP A 231 -11.78 -14.56 -5.40
C ASP A 231 -11.01 -15.05 -4.16
N MET A 232 -9.68 -15.04 -4.22
CA MET A 232 -8.83 -15.35 -3.07
C MET A 232 -8.99 -14.33 -1.94
N VAL A 233 -9.17 -13.04 -2.26
CA VAL A 233 -9.52 -12.00 -1.24
C VAL A 233 -10.82 -12.34 -0.53
N ARG A 234 -11.86 -12.81 -1.23
CA ARG A 234 -13.13 -13.22 -0.61
C ARG A 234 -12.99 -14.50 0.19
N GLU A 235 -12.24 -15.48 -0.32
CA GLU A 235 -11.94 -16.71 0.40
C GLU A 235 -11.25 -16.44 1.74
N TRP A 236 -10.31 -15.48 1.75
CA TRP A 236 -9.55 -15.11 2.94
C TRP A 236 -10.21 -14.00 3.77
N TRP A 237 -11.40 -13.55 3.37
CA TRP A 237 -12.05 -12.41 4.01
C TRP A 237 -12.34 -12.71 5.48
N PRO A 238 -11.83 -11.91 6.42
CA PRO A 238 -11.89 -12.26 7.82
C PRO A 238 -13.25 -11.91 8.41
N GLU A 239 -13.79 -12.81 9.22
CA GLU A 239 -15.08 -12.62 9.90
C GLU A 239 -15.13 -11.32 10.71
N ARG A 240 -14.00 -10.92 11.34
CA ARG A 240 -13.89 -9.66 12.11
C ARG A 240 -14.15 -8.40 11.28
N LEU A 241 -13.98 -8.45 9.95
CA LEU A 241 -14.30 -7.35 9.04
C LEU A 241 -15.73 -7.42 8.52
N GLY A 242 -16.54 -8.42 8.91
CA GLY A 242 -17.92 -8.56 8.47
C GLY A 242 -18.05 -9.11 7.04
N THR A 243 -19.10 -8.71 6.35
CA THR A 243 -19.42 -9.23 5.01
C THR A 243 -18.45 -8.70 3.96
N ALA A 244 -17.86 -9.56 3.13
CA ALA A 244 -17.04 -9.12 2.00
C ALA A 244 -17.87 -8.27 1.01
N PRO A 245 -17.34 -7.16 0.45
CA PRO A 245 -18.04 -6.40 -0.56
C PRO A 245 -18.41 -7.26 -1.78
N LYS A 246 -19.60 -7.06 -2.35
CA LYS A 246 -19.98 -7.76 -3.59
C LYS A 246 -19.13 -7.21 -4.75
N GLN A 247 -19.05 -5.89 -4.84
CA GLN A 247 -18.19 -5.16 -5.76
C GLN A 247 -16.94 -4.63 -5.04
N MET A 248 -15.77 -4.93 -5.62
CA MET A 248 -14.47 -4.41 -5.20
C MET A 248 -13.73 -3.85 -6.40
N MET A 249 -12.88 -2.85 -6.16
CA MET A 249 -11.94 -2.33 -7.16
C MET A 249 -10.50 -2.73 -6.83
N THR A 250 -9.64 -2.73 -7.84
CA THR A 250 -8.29 -3.31 -7.72
C THR A 250 -7.21 -2.23 -7.70
N GLY A 251 -6.47 -2.14 -6.60
CA GLY A 251 -5.37 -1.18 -6.42
C GLY A 251 -3.99 -1.70 -6.79
N VAL A 252 -3.90 -2.90 -7.38
CA VAL A 252 -2.66 -3.56 -7.80
C VAL A 252 -2.81 -4.09 -9.24
N PRO A 253 -1.70 -4.24 -9.98
CA PRO A 253 -1.73 -4.93 -11.27
C PRO A 253 -2.29 -6.36 -11.17
N ALA A 254 -2.90 -6.84 -12.26
CA ALA A 254 -3.59 -8.14 -12.31
C ALA A 254 -2.68 -9.35 -11.99
N TYR A 255 -1.37 -9.24 -12.23
CA TYR A 255 -0.39 -10.28 -11.92
C TYR A 255 -0.04 -10.42 -10.43
N VAL A 256 -0.61 -9.58 -9.56
CA VAL A 256 -0.48 -9.69 -8.09
C VAL A 256 -1.59 -10.62 -7.57
N ASP A 257 -1.47 -11.91 -7.91
CA ASP A 257 -2.55 -12.89 -7.81
C ASP A 257 -2.44 -13.88 -6.65
N GLY A 258 -1.31 -13.87 -5.93
CA GLY A 258 -1.03 -14.76 -4.80
C GLY A 258 -0.62 -16.18 -5.17
N ALA A 259 -0.48 -16.53 -6.46
CA ALA A 259 -0.32 -17.93 -6.91
C ALA A 259 0.84 -18.67 -6.23
N MET A 260 1.96 -17.97 -6.00
CA MET A 260 3.15 -18.57 -5.40
C MET A 260 3.00 -18.90 -3.91
N ILE A 261 1.95 -18.43 -3.22
CA ILE A 261 1.67 -18.84 -1.83
C ILE A 261 1.33 -20.33 -1.82
N ALA A 262 0.35 -20.76 -2.63
CA ALA A 262 -0.04 -22.17 -2.74
C ALA A 262 1.11 -23.05 -3.27
N VAL A 263 1.88 -22.54 -4.23
CA VAL A 263 3.09 -23.25 -4.73
C VAL A 263 4.13 -23.47 -3.63
N SER A 264 4.29 -22.50 -2.72
CA SER A 264 5.22 -22.60 -1.59
C SER A 264 4.69 -23.57 -0.53
N GLU A 265 3.38 -23.56 -0.28
CA GLU A 265 2.73 -24.53 0.62
C GLU A 265 2.88 -25.96 0.14
N ALA A 266 2.72 -26.19 -1.17
CA ALA A 266 2.95 -27.51 -1.78
C ALA A 266 4.41 -28.00 -1.61
N ALA A 267 5.36 -27.09 -1.45
CA ALA A 267 6.76 -27.40 -1.14
C ALA A 267 7.05 -27.51 0.37
N GLY A 268 6.02 -27.45 1.22
CA GLY A 268 6.11 -27.62 2.67
C GLY A 268 6.22 -26.33 3.49
N ALA A 269 6.15 -25.16 2.85
CA ALA A 269 6.13 -23.89 3.57
C ALA A 269 4.80 -23.70 4.31
N ARG A 270 4.86 -23.11 5.49
CA ARG A 270 3.71 -22.74 6.29
C ARG A 270 3.27 -21.32 5.92
N THR A 271 1.96 -21.16 5.70
CA THR A 271 1.32 -19.85 5.57
C THR A 271 0.52 -19.56 6.84
N VAL A 272 0.61 -18.34 7.34
CA VAL A 272 -0.06 -17.91 8.57
C VAL A 272 -0.82 -16.59 8.34
N ASN A 273 -1.73 -16.24 9.25
CA ASN A 273 -2.44 -14.96 9.25
C ASN A 273 -3.20 -14.66 7.94
N ARG A 274 -3.76 -15.67 7.26
CA ARG A 274 -4.51 -15.50 6.00
C ARG A 274 -5.65 -14.49 6.12
N ASP A 275 -6.23 -14.38 7.32
CA ASP A 275 -7.31 -13.46 7.70
C ASP A 275 -6.85 -12.00 7.92
N ARG A 276 -5.56 -11.71 7.69
CA ARG A 276 -5.01 -10.35 7.83
C ARG A 276 -4.77 -9.73 6.47
N MET A 277 -5.54 -8.68 6.19
CA MET A 277 -5.54 -7.95 4.92
C MET A 277 -5.70 -6.45 5.18
N TRP A 278 -5.20 -5.66 4.23
CA TRP A 278 -5.27 -4.21 4.26
C TRP A 278 -5.89 -3.70 2.97
N HIS A 279 -7.08 -3.10 3.09
CA HIS A 279 -7.89 -2.59 2.00
C HIS A 279 -8.32 -1.17 2.33
N TYR A 280 -8.40 -0.33 1.32
CA TYR A 280 -8.74 1.07 1.51
C TYR A 280 -10.21 1.32 1.21
N THR A 281 -10.80 2.23 1.97
CA THR A 281 -12.21 2.62 1.88
C THR A 281 -12.44 3.88 1.03
N GLU A 282 -11.36 4.56 0.65
CA GLU A 282 -11.34 5.79 -0.14
C GLU A 282 -10.96 5.53 -1.61
N GLY A 283 -11.38 4.38 -2.16
CA GLY A 283 -11.10 4.01 -3.55
C GLY A 283 -11.99 4.75 -4.55
N ILE A 284 -11.43 5.15 -5.68
CA ILE A 284 -12.15 5.73 -6.83
C ILE A 284 -11.70 5.03 -8.13
N ALA A 285 -12.61 4.90 -9.08
CA ALA A 285 -12.32 4.35 -10.40
C ALA A 285 -11.35 5.25 -11.15
N ASN A 286 -10.26 4.66 -11.65
CA ASN A 286 -9.33 5.39 -12.51
C ASN A 286 -10.01 5.65 -13.87
N TYR A 287 -10.16 6.92 -14.25
CA TYR A 287 -10.73 7.30 -15.55
C TYR A 287 -9.84 6.89 -16.74
N ALA A 288 -8.55 6.63 -16.48
CA ALA A 288 -7.58 6.13 -17.45
C ALA A 288 -6.93 4.84 -16.90
N PRO A 289 -7.67 3.72 -16.86
CA PRO A 289 -7.23 2.52 -16.19
C PRO A 289 -6.07 1.84 -16.95
N VAL A 290 -5.02 1.51 -16.19
CA VAL A 290 -3.88 0.72 -16.65
C VAL A 290 -4.17 -0.79 -16.63
N TRP A 291 -4.93 -1.27 -15.64
CA TRP A 291 -5.36 -2.67 -15.50
C TRP A 291 -6.88 -2.78 -15.29
N PRO A 292 -7.48 -3.97 -15.44
CA PRO A 292 -8.90 -4.17 -15.21
C PRO A 292 -9.31 -3.73 -13.80
N GLN A 293 -10.42 -3.00 -13.69
CA GLN A 293 -10.93 -2.47 -12.42
C GLN A 293 -9.93 -1.59 -11.65
N HIS A 294 -8.95 -0.98 -12.34
CA HIS A 294 -7.94 -0.13 -11.72
C HIS A 294 -8.60 1.02 -10.95
N ALA A 295 -8.34 1.05 -9.65
CA ALA A 295 -8.72 2.14 -8.79
C ALA A 295 -7.53 2.82 -8.11
N ILE A 296 -7.75 4.10 -7.84
CA ILE A 296 -6.84 4.98 -7.12
C ILE A 296 -7.38 5.18 -5.71
N ARG A 297 -6.51 5.11 -4.70
CA ARG A 297 -6.85 5.56 -3.35
C ARG A 297 -6.73 7.08 -3.30
N ILE A 298 -7.78 7.76 -2.85
CA ILE A 298 -7.65 9.12 -2.34
C ILE A 298 -6.90 9.02 -1.00
N LEU A 299 -5.74 9.66 -0.89
CA LEU A 299 -5.20 10.03 0.40
C LEU A 299 -5.93 11.32 0.77
N PRO A 300 -6.85 11.36 1.74
CA PRO A 300 -7.55 12.58 2.11
C PRO A 300 -6.77 13.34 3.20
N GLY A 301 -7.20 14.56 3.48
CA GLY A 301 -7.01 15.20 4.77
C GLY A 301 -8.29 15.06 5.61
N PRO A 302 -8.28 15.51 6.87
CA PRO A 302 -9.36 15.26 7.81
C PRO A 302 -10.63 16.07 7.54
N SER A 303 -10.67 16.96 6.55
CA SER A 303 -11.74 17.97 6.44
C SER A 303 -12.99 17.51 5.71
N ALA A 304 -12.90 16.46 4.89
CA ALA A 304 -14.04 15.96 4.13
C ALA A 304 -15.16 15.45 5.03
N MET A 305 -16.41 15.68 4.63
CA MET A 305 -17.56 15.06 5.29
C MET A 305 -17.77 13.68 4.69
N TRP A 306 -17.61 12.64 5.52
CA TRP A 306 -17.77 11.25 5.10
C TRP A 306 -19.12 10.71 5.56
N PHE A 307 -19.91 10.25 4.60
CA PHE A 307 -21.20 9.61 4.82
C PHE A 307 -21.17 8.15 4.36
N ASP A 308 -21.93 7.30 5.04
CA ASP A 308 -22.25 5.97 4.52
C ASP A 308 -23.19 6.05 3.31
N ALA A 309 -23.55 4.89 2.73
CA ALA A 309 -24.46 4.78 1.59
C ALA A 309 -25.86 5.39 1.85
N LEU A 310 -26.27 5.50 3.13
CA LEU A 310 -27.58 6.00 3.55
C LEU A 310 -27.54 7.49 3.96
N GLY A 311 -26.41 8.17 3.74
CA GLY A 311 -26.25 9.59 4.03
C GLY A 311 -26.04 9.92 5.51
N ARG A 312 -25.66 8.95 6.33
CA ARG A 312 -25.33 9.16 7.75
C ARG A 312 -23.83 9.40 7.88
N ARG A 313 -23.44 10.45 8.59
CA ARG A 313 -22.03 10.79 8.79
C ARG A 313 -21.36 9.67 9.59
N LEU A 314 -20.18 9.25 9.14
CA LEU A 314 -19.42 8.22 9.81
C LEU A 314 -18.95 8.66 11.22
N PRO A 315 -18.98 7.77 12.22
CA PRO A 315 -18.56 8.07 13.58
C PRO A 315 -17.03 8.10 13.72
N MET A 316 -16.53 8.54 14.87
CA MET A 316 -15.12 8.31 15.23
C MET A 316 -14.87 6.80 15.41
N PRO A 317 -13.73 6.23 14.96
CA PRO A 317 -12.61 6.87 14.26
C PRO A 317 -12.71 6.82 12.72
N CYS A 318 -13.90 6.57 12.15
CA CYS A 318 -14.14 6.39 10.72
C CYS A 318 -14.18 7.72 9.93
N TRP A 319 -13.18 8.58 10.14
CA TRP A 319 -13.04 9.86 9.45
C TRP A 319 -11.96 9.79 8.36
N PRO A 320 -11.98 10.71 7.37
CA PRO A 320 -11.00 10.68 6.30
C PRO A 320 -9.57 10.83 6.84
N GLY A 321 -8.69 9.89 6.50
CA GLY A 321 -7.28 9.92 6.94
C GLY A 321 -7.08 9.57 8.43
N PHE A 322 -8.03 8.84 9.01
CA PHE A 322 -7.94 8.14 10.30
C PHE A 322 -7.92 6.63 10.01
N ASP A 323 -8.41 5.77 10.91
CA ASP A 323 -8.28 4.33 10.76
C ASP A 323 -9.15 3.73 9.62
N THR A 324 -8.49 3.31 8.54
CA THR A 324 -9.16 2.72 7.38
C THR A 324 -9.79 1.36 7.69
N LEU A 325 -9.22 0.54 8.58
CA LEU A 325 -9.78 -0.77 8.90
C LEU A 325 -10.97 -0.67 9.85
N SER A 326 -10.99 0.28 10.79
CA SER A 326 -12.23 0.60 11.52
C SER A 326 -13.33 1.07 10.57
N THR A 327 -12.98 1.89 9.58
CA THR A 327 -13.96 2.35 8.57
C THR A 327 -14.50 1.17 7.75
N LEU A 328 -13.62 0.29 7.27
CA LEU A 328 -14.00 -0.90 6.53
C LEU A 328 -14.91 -1.79 7.36
N ARG A 329 -14.53 -2.08 8.60
CA ARG A 329 -15.33 -2.87 9.54
C ARG A 329 -16.69 -2.24 9.77
N HIS A 330 -16.76 -0.94 10.02
CA HIS A 330 -18.03 -0.23 10.22
C HIS A 330 -18.96 -0.38 9.01
N LEU A 331 -18.43 -0.18 7.80
CA LEU A 331 -19.21 -0.31 6.57
C LEU A 331 -19.69 -1.74 6.31
N ARG A 332 -18.94 -2.75 6.76
CA ARG A 332 -19.20 -4.18 6.47
C ARG A 332 -19.89 -4.97 7.58
N THR A 333 -19.99 -4.40 8.79
CA THR A 333 -20.66 -5.05 9.94
C THR A 333 -21.96 -4.37 10.34
N THR A 334 -22.20 -3.12 9.92
CA THR A 334 -23.45 -2.43 10.23
C THR A 334 -24.60 -3.07 9.44
N PRO A 335 -25.66 -3.60 10.09
CA PRO A 335 -26.65 -4.48 9.45
C PRO A 335 -27.34 -3.92 8.21
N ASP A 336 -27.64 -2.62 8.19
CA ASP A 336 -28.30 -1.93 7.07
C ASP A 336 -27.32 -1.33 6.04
N LEU A 337 -26.00 -1.40 6.31
CA LEU A 337 -24.97 -0.89 5.39
C LEU A 337 -24.24 -1.97 4.63
N GLN A 338 -24.08 -3.16 5.20
CA GLN A 338 -23.24 -4.22 4.63
C GLN A 338 -23.67 -4.66 3.22
N GLN A 339 -24.91 -4.34 2.82
CA GLN A 339 -25.46 -4.60 1.48
C GLN A 339 -25.04 -3.59 0.41
N HIS A 340 -24.47 -2.44 0.79
CA HIS A 340 -24.08 -1.36 -0.12
C HIS A 340 -22.56 -1.26 -0.23
N ASP A 341 -21.96 -1.37 -1.41
CA ASP A 341 -20.49 -1.40 -1.55
C ASP A 341 -19.84 -0.01 -1.72
N HIS A 342 -20.53 1.05 -1.34
CA HIS A 342 -20.05 2.41 -1.50
C HIS A 342 -20.29 3.30 -0.28
N SER A 343 -19.53 4.39 -0.22
CA SER A 343 -19.72 5.49 0.73
C SER A 343 -19.46 6.82 0.01
N TRP A 344 -19.58 7.95 0.71
CA TRP A 344 -19.58 9.26 0.09
C TRP A 344 -18.68 10.26 0.81
N PHE A 345 -17.83 10.94 0.05
CA PHE A 345 -17.33 12.26 0.48
C PHE A 345 -18.22 13.37 -0.06
N ILE A 346 -18.45 14.38 0.78
CA ILE A 346 -18.81 15.73 0.36
C ILE A 346 -17.69 16.68 0.77
N VAL A 347 -17.16 17.41 -0.21
CA VAL A 347 -16.08 18.37 -0.05
C VAL A 347 -16.37 19.66 -0.79
N THR A 348 -15.63 20.70 -0.44
CA THR A 348 -15.58 21.95 -1.21
C THR A 348 -14.40 21.93 -2.18
N LYS A 349 -14.41 22.79 -3.20
CA LYS A 349 -13.23 23.00 -4.06
C LYS A 349 -11.98 23.36 -3.25
N LYS A 350 -12.11 24.15 -2.18
CA LYS A 350 -10.99 24.50 -1.29
C LYS A 350 -10.41 23.28 -0.54
N ILE A 351 -11.25 22.36 -0.10
CA ILE A 351 -10.81 21.12 0.56
C ILE A 351 -10.13 20.21 -0.44
N ILE A 352 -10.79 19.89 -1.57
CA ILE A 352 -10.24 18.94 -2.53
C ILE A 352 -8.91 19.41 -3.09
N ALA A 353 -8.77 20.72 -3.37
CA ALA A 353 -7.56 21.28 -3.93
C ALA A 353 -6.34 21.13 -3.02
N LYS A 354 -6.55 21.20 -1.70
CA LYS A 354 -5.47 21.17 -0.72
C LYS A 354 -5.22 19.78 -0.13
N GLU A 355 -6.29 19.00 0.05
CA GLU A 355 -6.23 17.80 0.87
C GLU A 355 -6.18 16.50 0.07
N PHE A 356 -6.64 16.48 -1.19
CA PHE A 356 -6.62 15.24 -1.96
C PHE A 356 -5.21 15.01 -2.52
N GLY A 357 -4.60 13.93 -2.03
CA GLY A 357 -3.50 13.26 -2.70
C GLY A 357 -4.04 12.02 -3.38
N LEU A 358 -3.45 11.62 -4.50
CA LEU A 358 -3.84 10.41 -5.20
C LEU A 358 -2.70 9.39 -5.07
N SER A 359 -3.03 8.14 -4.75
CA SER A 359 -2.05 7.06 -4.86
C SER A 359 -1.64 6.86 -6.31
N GLY A 360 -0.48 6.25 -6.56
CA GLY A 360 0.03 6.11 -7.93
C GLY A 360 1.19 7.05 -8.18
N SER A 361 2.28 6.54 -8.72
CA SER A 361 3.38 7.38 -9.22
C SER A 361 2.91 8.26 -10.39
N GLU A 362 2.05 7.70 -11.24
CA GLU A 362 1.47 8.33 -12.42
C GLU A 362 0.48 9.45 -12.09
N GLN A 363 -0.08 9.45 -10.88
CA GLN A 363 -0.96 10.52 -10.40
C GLN A 363 -0.20 11.68 -9.74
N ASN A 364 1.14 11.62 -9.72
CA ASN A 364 2.00 12.60 -9.07
C ASN A 364 3.21 12.99 -9.95
N PRO A 365 2.99 13.45 -11.19
CA PRO A 365 4.05 13.70 -12.16
C PRO A 365 5.09 14.71 -11.66
N ASP A 366 4.68 15.72 -10.89
CA ASP A 366 5.59 16.70 -10.30
C ASP A 366 6.64 16.10 -9.36
N ILE A 367 6.29 15.07 -8.59
CA ILE A 367 7.23 14.37 -7.69
C ILE A 367 7.94 13.24 -8.44
N THR A 368 7.20 12.51 -9.28
CA THR A 368 7.70 11.36 -10.06
C THR A 368 8.76 11.79 -11.08
N ASP A 369 8.50 12.87 -11.82
CA ASP A 369 9.41 13.41 -12.84
C ASP A 369 10.40 14.43 -12.24
N ARG A 370 10.35 14.66 -10.93
CA ARG A 370 11.24 15.56 -10.19
C ARG A 370 11.14 17.02 -10.67
N ASP A 371 9.95 17.43 -11.09
CA ASP A 371 9.69 18.78 -11.60
C ASP A 371 9.41 19.76 -10.44
N LEU A 372 10.44 20.51 -10.06
CA LEU A 372 10.37 21.53 -9.02
C LEU A 372 9.41 22.69 -9.37
N ARG A 373 9.21 23.01 -10.65
CA ARG A 373 8.29 24.07 -11.07
C ARG A 373 6.84 23.62 -10.90
N ALA A 374 6.54 22.40 -11.35
CA ALA A 374 5.23 21.79 -11.13
C ALA A 374 4.93 21.64 -9.63
N LEU A 375 5.91 21.23 -8.82
CA LEU A 375 5.75 21.13 -7.37
C LEU A 375 5.45 22.51 -6.73
N ALA A 376 6.15 23.57 -7.15
CA ALA A 376 5.90 24.92 -6.65
C ALA A 376 4.50 25.44 -7.01
N SER A 377 3.92 24.98 -8.12
CA SER A 377 2.55 25.36 -8.54
C SER A 377 1.45 24.80 -7.61
N ARG A 378 1.75 23.80 -6.77
CA ARG A 378 0.82 23.24 -5.77
C ARG A 378 0.45 24.22 -4.65
N VAL A 379 1.09 25.39 -4.58
CA VAL A 379 0.80 26.43 -3.57
C VAL A 379 -0.42 27.29 -3.96
N THR A 380 -1.01 27.07 -5.13
CA THR A 380 -2.25 27.76 -5.55
C THR A 380 -3.51 27.18 -4.89
N SER A 381 -4.64 27.88 -5.03
CA SER A 381 -5.96 27.40 -4.57
C SER A 381 -6.64 26.45 -5.54
N ALA A 382 -6.04 26.18 -6.70
CA ALA A 382 -6.57 25.27 -7.70
C ALA A 382 -6.18 23.81 -7.35
N PRO A 383 -7.04 22.82 -7.64
CA PRO A 383 -6.65 21.43 -7.52
C PRO A 383 -5.43 21.11 -8.39
N PRO A 384 -4.51 20.25 -7.92
CA PRO A 384 -3.46 19.70 -8.77
C PRO A 384 -4.05 19.08 -10.03
N ALA A 385 -3.36 19.19 -11.16
CA ALA A 385 -3.88 18.74 -12.46
C ALA A 385 -4.43 17.30 -12.46
N PRO A 386 -3.79 16.30 -11.81
CA PRO A 386 -4.36 14.96 -11.69
C PRO A 386 -5.70 14.94 -10.93
N VAL A 387 -5.80 15.66 -9.81
CA VAL A 387 -7.05 15.78 -9.04
C VAL A 387 -8.14 16.46 -9.87
N GLN A 388 -7.81 17.53 -10.61
CA GLN A 388 -8.75 18.19 -11.51
C GLN A 388 -9.22 17.24 -12.61
N ALA A 389 -8.34 16.41 -13.19
CA ALA A 389 -8.74 15.43 -14.19
C ALA A 389 -9.73 14.39 -13.64
N PHE A 390 -9.60 13.97 -12.37
CA PHE A 390 -10.60 13.11 -11.71
C PHE A 390 -11.92 13.82 -11.49
N ILE A 391 -11.92 15.12 -11.12
CA ILE A 391 -13.16 15.89 -11.02
C ILE A 391 -13.86 15.96 -12.38
N ASP A 392 -13.12 16.17 -13.46
CA ASP A 392 -13.68 16.42 -14.78
C ASP A 392 -14.10 15.13 -15.52
N LYS A 393 -13.38 14.03 -15.29
CA LYS A 393 -13.51 12.78 -16.09
C LYS A 393 -13.83 11.55 -15.25
N GLY A 394 -13.63 11.61 -13.94
CA GLY A 394 -13.84 10.48 -13.04
C GLY A 394 -15.32 10.13 -12.94
N PRO A 395 -15.70 8.85 -13.11
CA PRO A 395 -17.11 8.44 -13.06
C PRO A 395 -17.73 8.57 -11.66
N ASP A 396 -16.89 8.69 -10.63
CA ASP A 396 -17.32 8.79 -9.23
C ASP A 396 -17.52 10.22 -8.74
N PHE A 397 -17.26 11.23 -9.57
CA PHE A 397 -17.28 12.64 -9.18
C PHE A 397 -18.52 13.35 -9.71
N VAL A 398 -19.17 14.11 -8.83
CA VAL A 398 -20.26 15.03 -9.20
C VAL A 398 -20.01 16.39 -8.58
N VAL A 399 -20.27 17.45 -9.35
CA VAL A 399 -20.04 18.84 -8.96
C VAL A 399 -21.35 19.61 -9.04
N ALA A 400 -21.64 20.46 -8.05
CA ALA A 400 -22.80 21.35 -8.07
C ALA A 400 -22.55 22.62 -7.22
N GLU A 401 -23.26 23.70 -7.55
CA GLU A 401 -23.21 24.95 -6.77
C GLU A 401 -24.05 24.86 -5.49
N GLY A 402 -25.12 24.07 -5.50
CA GLY A 402 -26.04 23.91 -4.38
C GLY A 402 -26.12 22.47 -3.87
N LEU A 403 -26.34 22.30 -2.57
CA LEU A 403 -26.42 20.99 -1.93
C LEU A 403 -27.55 20.11 -2.47
N ARG A 404 -28.74 20.67 -2.72
CA ARG A 404 -29.88 19.92 -3.29
C ARG A 404 -29.56 19.33 -4.65
N GLU A 405 -28.93 20.11 -5.51
CA GLU A 405 -28.49 19.62 -6.82
C GLU A 405 -27.40 18.56 -6.67
N LEU A 406 -26.45 18.77 -5.74
CA LEU A 406 -25.38 17.81 -5.47
C LEU A 406 -25.93 16.44 -5.03
N VAL A 407 -26.81 16.41 -4.03
CA VAL A 407 -27.41 15.17 -3.52
C VAL A 407 -28.19 14.46 -4.64
N GLY A 408 -28.93 15.22 -5.45
CA GLY A 408 -29.61 14.67 -6.63
C GLY A 408 -28.64 14.07 -7.66
N LYS A 409 -27.46 14.67 -7.87
CA LYS A 409 -26.40 14.11 -8.73
C LYS A 409 -25.77 12.86 -8.13
N MET A 410 -25.50 12.84 -6.82
CA MET A 410 -24.94 11.68 -6.10
C MET A 410 -25.89 10.47 -6.21
N ASN A 411 -27.19 10.66 -5.97
CA ASN A 411 -28.21 9.62 -6.11
C ASN A 411 -28.34 9.05 -7.54
N ARG A 412 -27.89 9.78 -8.57
CA ARG A 412 -27.88 9.26 -9.96
C ARG A 412 -26.68 8.36 -10.27
N LEU A 413 -25.67 8.30 -9.40
CA LEU A 413 -24.53 7.38 -9.55
C LEU A 413 -24.78 6.02 -8.88
N THR A 414 -25.95 5.81 -8.29
CA THR A 414 -26.35 4.59 -7.59
C THR A 414 -27.63 4.05 -8.20
N ASP A 415 -27.83 2.73 -8.10
CA ASP A 415 -29.03 2.08 -8.64
C ASP A 415 -30.31 2.55 -7.91
N GLU A 416 -30.17 2.91 -6.63
CA GLU A 416 -31.23 3.45 -5.79
C GLU A 416 -30.85 4.83 -5.23
N PRO A 417 -31.80 5.79 -5.17
CA PRO A 417 -31.54 7.13 -4.65
C PRO A 417 -31.64 7.15 -3.11
N LEU A 418 -30.63 6.61 -2.43
CA LEU A 418 -30.64 6.41 -0.97
C LEU A 418 -30.42 7.68 -0.15
N LEU A 419 -29.87 8.74 -0.73
CA LEU A 419 -29.48 9.95 0.01
C LEU A 419 -30.63 10.94 0.12
N GLU A 420 -30.96 11.33 1.35
CA GLU A 420 -31.94 12.37 1.65
C GLU A 420 -31.27 13.72 1.87
N HIS A 421 -31.68 14.73 1.10
CA HIS A 421 -31.12 16.10 1.16
C HIS A 421 -31.12 16.66 2.59
N ASP A 422 -32.27 16.61 3.25
CA ASP A 422 -32.46 17.28 4.54
C ASP A 422 -31.63 16.60 5.65
N LEU A 423 -31.36 15.29 5.53
CA LEU A 423 -30.46 14.58 6.45
C LEU A 423 -29.02 15.05 6.28
N ILE A 424 -28.53 15.13 5.03
CA ILE A 424 -27.18 15.61 4.72
C ILE A 424 -27.01 17.07 5.17
N GLU A 425 -27.96 17.94 4.81
CA GLU A 425 -27.93 19.37 5.12
C GLU A 425 -27.83 19.62 6.64
N ARG A 426 -28.67 18.95 7.44
CA ARG A 426 -28.62 19.10 8.91
C ARG A 426 -27.24 18.77 9.47
N GLN A 427 -26.59 17.71 8.98
CA GLN A 427 -25.27 17.28 9.45
C GLN A 427 -24.16 18.25 9.03
N LEU A 428 -24.23 18.78 7.81
CA LEU A 428 -23.31 19.82 7.32
C LEU A 428 -23.45 21.12 8.14
N ILE A 429 -24.68 21.59 8.36
CA ILE A 429 -24.95 22.79 9.17
C ILE A 429 -24.46 22.60 10.61
N ALA A 430 -24.66 21.43 11.20
CA ALA A 430 -24.20 21.13 12.55
C ALA A 430 -22.68 21.25 12.68
N ARG A 431 -21.92 20.67 11.74
CA ARG A 431 -20.45 20.82 11.68
C ARG A 431 -20.05 22.27 11.45
N ASP A 432 -20.68 22.95 10.49
CA ASP A 432 -20.32 24.31 10.07
C ASP A 432 -20.50 25.36 11.18
N ARG A 433 -21.43 25.13 12.11
CA ARG A 433 -21.60 25.94 13.32
C ARG A 433 -20.41 25.83 14.29
N GLU A 434 -19.68 24.72 14.28
CA GLU A 434 -18.55 24.45 15.17
C GLU A 434 -17.22 24.95 14.60
N VAL A 435 -17.10 25.13 13.28
CA VAL A 435 -15.83 25.47 12.60
C VAL A 435 -15.18 26.76 13.12
N ALA A 436 -15.97 27.78 13.44
CA ALA A 436 -15.44 29.07 13.90
C ALA A 436 -15.00 29.04 15.39
N ASN A 437 -15.38 28.00 16.14
CA ASN A 437 -15.07 27.90 17.56
C ASN A 437 -13.68 27.29 17.76
N LYS A 438 -12.77 28.05 18.39
CA LYS A 438 -11.38 27.59 18.64
C LYS A 438 -11.30 26.33 19.53
N TYR A 439 -12.34 26.06 20.33
CA TYR A 439 -12.44 24.88 21.18
C TYR A 439 -13.15 23.74 20.43
N ALA A 440 -14.37 24.01 19.94
CA ALA A 440 -15.29 23.08 19.26
C ALA A 440 -15.63 21.81 20.07
N LYS A 441 -16.88 21.33 19.97
CA LYS A 441 -17.27 20.02 20.54
C LYS A 441 -17.33 18.91 19.49
N ASP A 442 -17.44 19.27 18.21
CA ASP A 442 -17.40 18.30 17.12
C ASP A 442 -15.99 17.72 17.03
N ALA A 443 -15.89 16.41 17.27
CA ALA A 443 -14.60 15.77 17.43
C ALA A 443 -13.78 15.75 16.13
N GLN A 444 -14.42 15.77 14.94
CA GLN A 444 -13.70 15.92 13.67
C GLN A 444 -13.13 17.34 13.54
N ILE A 445 -13.86 18.39 13.94
CA ILE A 445 -13.34 19.77 13.98
C ILE A 445 -12.15 19.88 14.93
N THR A 446 -12.25 19.30 16.12
CA THR A 446 -11.12 19.24 17.07
C THR A 446 -9.90 18.55 16.45
N ALA A 447 -10.11 17.45 15.73
CA ALA A 447 -9.07 16.74 14.98
C ALA A 447 -8.43 17.61 13.87
N ILE A 448 -9.23 18.33 13.09
CA ILE A 448 -8.72 19.24 12.04
C ILE A 448 -7.86 20.34 12.67
N HIS A 449 -8.30 20.93 13.79
CA HIS A 449 -7.50 21.91 14.53
C HIS A 449 -6.20 21.31 15.06
N GLY A 450 -6.25 20.08 15.59
CA GLY A 450 -5.08 19.31 16.03
C GLY A 450 -4.07 19.08 14.91
N ALA A 451 -4.52 18.58 13.75
CA ALA A 451 -3.67 18.33 12.59
C ALA A 451 -2.95 19.61 12.14
N ARG A 452 -3.63 20.75 12.15
CA ARG A 452 -3.03 22.05 11.79
C ARG A 452 -2.02 22.59 12.81
N ARG A 453 -1.86 21.98 13.99
CA ARG A 453 -0.74 22.32 14.90
C ARG A 453 0.59 21.80 14.35
N TYR A 454 0.57 20.71 13.59
CA TYR A 454 1.73 20.27 12.85
C TYR A 454 1.98 21.20 11.65
N ARG A 455 3.18 21.80 11.59
CA ARG A 455 3.55 22.77 10.55
C ARG A 455 3.42 22.18 9.16
N GLY A 456 3.80 20.91 8.99
CA GLY A 456 3.76 20.27 7.69
C GLY A 456 2.35 20.15 7.14
N ASP A 457 1.44 19.67 7.98
CA ASP A 457 0.02 19.57 7.65
C ASP A 457 -0.61 20.93 7.36
N ARG A 458 -0.36 21.92 8.22
CA ARG A 458 -0.91 23.28 8.07
C ARG A 458 -0.57 23.91 6.72
N ILE A 459 0.67 23.72 6.28
CA ILE A 459 1.21 24.29 5.05
C ILE A 459 0.69 23.52 3.85
N ALA A 460 0.90 22.21 3.82
CA ALA A 460 0.83 21.44 2.58
C ALA A 460 -0.35 20.48 2.47
N ARG A 461 -1.04 20.14 3.58
CA ARG A 461 -1.94 18.98 3.59
C ARG A 461 -3.36 19.24 4.05
N VAL A 462 -3.55 20.09 5.06
CA VAL A 462 -4.85 20.32 5.70
C VAL A 462 -5.33 21.71 5.32
N ALA A 463 -6.55 21.81 4.82
CA ALA A 463 -7.22 23.06 4.48
C ALA A 463 -7.40 23.93 5.74
N ALA A 464 -7.50 25.25 5.54
CA ALA A 464 -7.95 26.11 6.62
C ALA A 464 -9.42 25.76 6.93
N PRO A 465 -9.81 25.57 8.20
CA PRO A 465 -11.19 25.23 8.55
C PRO A 465 -12.13 26.31 8.01
N HIS A 466 -13.16 25.89 7.30
CA HIS A 466 -14.23 26.73 6.80
C HIS A 466 -15.53 25.93 6.75
N ARG A 467 -16.65 26.66 6.61
CA ARG A 467 -17.97 26.06 6.45
C ARG A 467 -18.04 25.36 5.11
N ILE A 468 -18.53 24.12 5.07
CA ILE A 468 -18.75 23.38 3.82
C ILE A 468 -19.77 24.13 2.95
N LEU A 469 -20.81 24.68 3.56
CA LEU A 469 -21.89 25.39 2.86
C LEU A 469 -21.58 26.87 2.59
N ASP A 470 -20.33 27.32 2.74
CA ASP A 470 -19.91 28.64 2.28
C ASP A 470 -19.79 28.67 0.74
N PRO A 471 -20.63 29.44 0.01
CA PRO A 471 -20.54 29.52 -1.44
C PRO A 471 -19.17 29.99 -1.94
N GLY A 472 -18.46 30.81 -1.15
CA GLY A 472 -17.11 31.27 -1.47
C GLY A 472 -16.03 30.18 -1.33
N ALA A 473 -16.37 29.00 -0.81
CA ALA A 473 -15.53 27.81 -0.80
C ALA A 473 -15.86 26.82 -1.92
N GLY A 474 -17.00 27.01 -2.59
CA GLY A 474 -17.54 26.12 -3.61
C GLY A 474 -16.78 26.10 -4.95
N PRO A 475 -17.27 25.34 -5.93
CA PRO A 475 -18.47 24.49 -5.85
C PRO A 475 -18.33 23.32 -4.87
N LEU A 476 -19.46 22.69 -4.52
CA LEU A 476 -19.48 21.44 -3.77
C LEU A 476 -19.20 20.26 -4.70
N ILE A 477 -18.53 19.25 -4.15
CA ILE A 477 -18.13 18.05 -4.88
C ILE A 477 -18.51 16.84 -4.04
N GLY A 478 -19.25 15.92 -4.66
CA GLY A 478 -19.60 14.62 -4.13
C GLY A 478 -18.71 13.57 -4.78
N VAL A 479 -18.17 12.65 -3.99
CA VAL A 479 -17.29 11.59 -4.48
C VAL A 479 -17.82 10.25 -3.99
N LYS A 480 -18.19 9.36 -4.91
CA LYS A 480 -18.55 7.97 -4.60
C LYS A 480 -17.25 7.19 -4.31
N LEU A 481 -17.20 6.53 -3.17
CA LEU A 481 -16.03 5.79 -2.72
C LEU A 481 -16.31 4.30 -2.74
N HIS A 482 -15.33 3.51 -3.13
CA HIS A 482 -15.38 2.06 -3.24
C HIS A 482 -14.35 1.40 -2.32
N ILE A 483 -14.60 0.14 -1.98
CA ILE A 483 -13.59 -0.69 -1.32
C ILE A 483 -12.53 -1.11 -2.35
N LEU A 484 -11.29 -0.75 -2.06
CA LEU A 484 -10.11 -0.97 -2.89
C LEU A 484 -9.26 -2.10 -2.29
N THR A 485 -9.13 -3.21 -3.01
CA THR A 485 -8.19 -4.27 -2.63
C THR A 485 -6.76 -3.77 -2.77
N ARG A 486 -5.89 -4.15 -1.82
CA ARG A 486 -4.50 -3.70 -1.85
C ARG A 486 -3.51 -4.75 -1.40
N LYS A 487 -3.57 -5.21 -0.14
CA LYS A 487 -2.53 -6.06 0.45
C LYS A 487 -3.08 -7.24 1.23
N SER A 488 -2.39 -8.38 1.13
CA SER A 488 -2.36 -9.36 2.22
C SER A 488 -1.30 -8.96 3.24
N LEU A 489 -1.64 -9.00 4.52
CA LEU A 489 -0.70 -8.81 5.62
C LEU A 489 -0.17 -10.15 6.13
N GLY A 490 -0.93 -11.23 5.94
CA GLY A 490 -0.47 -12.61 6.09
C GLY A 490 0.39 -13.10 4.92
N GLY A 491 0.96 -14.29 5.07
CA GLY A 491 1.74 -14.94 4.01
C GLY A 491 2.62 -16.08 4.52
N ILE A 492 3.62 -16.44 3.71
CA ILE A 492 4.61 -17.46 4.03
C ILE A 492 5.37 -17.05 5.30
N GLN A 493 5.35 -17.90 6.33
CA GLN A 493 6.06 -17.65 7.58
C GLN A 493 7.56 -17.82 7.37
N THR A 494 8.34 -16.83 7.84
CA THR A 494 9.80 -16.84 7.73
C THR A 494 10.49 -16.46 9.04
N ASP A 495 11.68 -16.99 9.27
CA ASP A 495 12.54 -16.45 10.32
C ASP A 495 13.24 -15.14 9.89
N LEU A 496 14.05 -14.52 10.77
CA LEU A 496 14.76 -13.27 10.47
C LEU A 496 15.83 -13.38 9.36
N SER A 497 16.16 -14.59 8.91
CA SER A 497 17.01 -14.84 7.73
C SER A 497 16.18 -15.07 6.46
N SER A 498 14.87 -14.77 6.51
CA SER A 498 13.90 -14.97 5.44
C SER A 498 13.77 -16.42 4.95
N ARG A 499 14.22 -17.41 5.74
CA ARG A 499 14.01 -18.83 5.40
C ARG A 499 12.54 -19.17 5.60
N ALA A 500 11.91 -19.79 4.62
CA ALA A 500 10.53 -20.25 4.76
C ALA A 500 10.47 -21.37 5.81
N LEU A 501 9.49 -21.33 6.70
CA LEU A 501 9.33 -22.30 7.78
C LEU A 501 8.21 -23.29 7.46
N ASN A 502 8.35 -24.54 7.90
CA ASN A 502 7.31 -25.56 7.81
C ASN A 502 6.35 -25.51 9.02
N GLY A 503 5.37 -26.42 9.05
CA GLY A 503 4.40 -26.53 10.16
C GLY A 503 5.00 -26.83 11.55
N ARG A 504 6.27 -27.20 11.63
CA ARG A 504 7.02 -27.44 12.89
C ARG A 504 7.90 -26.26 13.29
N GLY A 505 7.90 -25.18 12.50
CA GLY A 505 8.78 -24.02 12.70
C GLY A 505 10.22 -24.25 12.24
N GLU A 506 10.49 -25.33 11.49
CA GLU A 506 11.82 -25.63 10.93
C GLU A 506 11.96 -25.04 9.52
N PRO A 507 13.15 -24.56 9.11
CA PRO A 507 13.37 -24.11 7.74
C PRO A 507 13.10 -25.20 6.71
N VAL A 508 12.35 -24.87 5.65
CA VAL A 508 12.27 -25.67 4.42
C VAL A 508 13.59 -25.50 3.66
N PRO A 509 14.42 -26.54 3.52
CA PRO A 509 15.75 -26.39 2.95
C PRO A 509 15.71 -25.84 1.52
N GLY A 510 16.55 -24.85 1.22
CA GLY A 510 16.62 -24.21 -0.09
C GLY A 510 15.52 -23.18 -0.37
N LEU A 511 14.53 -22.99 0.51
CA LEU A 511 13.41 -22.07 0.27
C LEU A 511 13.44 -20.82 1.16
N TYR A 512 13.32 -19.67 0.52
CA TYR A 512 13.23 -18.35 1.16
C TYR A 512 11.99 -17.61 0.63
N ALA A 513 11.48 -16.68 1.42
CA ALA A 513 10.40 -15.80 0.98
C ALA A 513 10.59 -14.37 1.51
N ALA A 514 10.21 -13.38 0.72
CA ALA A 514 10.31 -11.97 1.09
C ALA A 514 9.24 -11.12 0.40
N GLY A 515 9.07 -9.89 0.88
CA GLY A 515 8.02 -9.02 0.38
C GLY A 515 6.63 -9.53 0.77
N GLU A 516 5.62 -9.18 -0.04
CA GLU A 516 4.21 -9.39 0.33
C GLU A 516 3.84 -10.87 0.41
N ALA A 517 4.52 -11.71 -0.38
CA ALA A 517 4.36 -13.16 -0.34
C ALA A 517 4.65 -13.74 1.06
N ALA A 518 5.51 -13.07 1.84
CA ALA A 518 5.88 -13.43 3.21
C ALA A 518 5.16 -12.57 4.26
N GLY A 519 4.03 -11.91 3.94
CA GLY A 519 3.37 -10.96 4.84
C GLY A 519 4.26 -9.76 5.20
N PHE A 520 5.19 -9.41 4.30
CA PHE A 520 6.33 -8.49 4.49
C PHE A 520 7.33 -8.88 5.60
N GLY A 521 7.36 -10.17 5.98
CA GLY A 521 8.43 -10.88 6.70
C GLY A 521 7.93 -11.61 7.95
N GLY A 522 8.02 -12.94 8.02
CA GLY A 522 7.47 -13.72 9.14
C GLY A 522 5.97 -13.98 9.05
N GLY A 523 5.36 -13.71 7.89
CA GLY A 523 3.95 -13.98 7.60
C GLY A 523 2.96 -13.06 8.30
N GLY A 524 3.40 -11.92 8.82
CA GLY A 524 2.50 -11.07 9.59
C GLY A 524 3.16 -9.87 10.27
N VAL A 525 4.20 -9.26 9.70
CA VAL A 525 4.98 -8.19 10.37
C VAL A 525 4.14 -7.00 10.84
N HIS A 526 2.97 -6.79 10.23
CA HIS A 526 2.07 -5.69 10.54
C HIS A 526 0.97 -6.05 11.55
N GLY A 527 0.87 -7.30 12.00
CA GLY A 527 -0.28 -7.75 12.77
C GLY A 527 -1.59 -7.42 12.03
N TYR A 528 -2.57 -6.86 12.75
CA TYR A 528 -3.87 -6.49 12.21
C TYR A 528 -3.89 -5.18 11.42
N ASN A 529 -3.04 -4.19 11.75
CA ASN A 529 -3.02 -2.90 11.07
C ASN A 529 -1.61 -2.43 10.73
N SER A 530 -1.43 -1.93 9.51
CA SER A 530 -0.16 -1.33 9.10
C SER A 530 -0.03 0.12 9.55
N LEU A 531 1.21 0.56 9.79
CA LEU A 531 1.59 1.97 9.87
C LEU A 531 1.95 2.51 8.48
N GLU A 532 1.84 3.82 8.27
CA GLU A 532 2.12 4.37 6.95
C GLU A 532 3.60 4.24 6.53
N GLY A 533 3.82 3.90 5.25
CA GLY A 533 5.17 3.80 4.68
C GLY A 533 5.92 2.51 5.04
N THR A 534 5.29 1.57 5.72
CA THR A 534 5.95 0.32 6.13
C THR A 534 6.05 -0.69 4.97
N PHE A 535 5.06 -0.75 4.06
CA PHE A 535 5.01 -1.77 3.00
C PHE A 535 6.25 -1.79 2.09
N LEU A 536 6.60 -0.66 1.46
CA LEU A 536 7.78 -0.59 0.58
C LEU A 536 9.07 -0.89 1.36
N GLY A 537 9.18 -0.36 2.57
CA GLY A 537 10.34 -0.65 3.41
C GLY A 537 10.41 -2.11 3.83
N GLY A 538 9.27 -2.77 4.08
CA GLY A 538 9.18 -4.19 4.41
C GLY A 538 9.68 -5.06 3.26
N CYS A 539 9.33 -4.72 2.01
CA CYS A 539 9.92 -5.35 0.82
C CYS A 539 11.44 -5.21 0.79
N ILE A 540 11.95 -4.01 1.05
CA ILE A 540 13.40 -3.73 1.06
C ILE A 540 14.10 -4.54 2.17
N PHE A 541 13.53 -4.53 3.37
CA PHE A 541 14.14 -5.15 4.54
C PHE A 541 14.18 -6.67 4.42
N SER A 542 13.03 -7.31 4.14
CA SER A 542 12.95 -8.76 3.97
C SER A 542 13.69 -9.25 2.73
N GLY A 543 13.68 -8.49 1.62
CA GLY A 543 14.45 -8.81 0.41
C GLY A 543 15.96 -8.76 0.66
N ARG A 544 16.45 -7.75 1.39
CA ARG A 544 17.86 -7.64 1.79
C ARG A 544 18.27 -8.80 2.69
N ALA A 545 17.44 -9.17 3.67
CA ALA A 545 17.69 -10.31 4.53
C ALA A 545 17.76 -11.63 3.74
N ALA A 546 16.82 -11.86 2.82
CA ALA A 546 16.79 -13.06 1.98
C ALA A 546 18.02 -13.16 1.08
N GLY A 547 18.39 -12.07 0.38
CA GLY A 547 19.57 -12.07 -0.50
C GLY A 547 20.87 -12.36 0.25
N ARG A 548 21.05 -11.79 1.44
CA ARG A 548 22.23 -12.04 2.29
C ARG A 548 22.27 -13.46 2.83
N ALA A 549 21.16 -13.95 3.35
CA ALA A 549 21.09 -15.29 3.93
C ALA A 549 21.29 -16.38 2.86
N ALA A 550 20.67 -16.23 1.70
CA ALA A 550 20.86 -17.13 0.58
C ALA A 550 22.31 -17.07 0.05
N ALA A 551 22.90 -15.89 -0.09
CA ALA A 551 24.30 -15.74 -0.50
C ALA A 551 25.27 -16.48 0.41
N ALA A 552 25.03 -16.46 1.73
CA ALA A 552 25.85 -17.14 2.72
C ALA A 552 25.64 -18.67 2.74
N ALA A 553 24.47 -19.15 2.30
CA ALA A 553 24.12 -20.56 2.33
C ALA A 553 24.59 -21.33 1.07
N VAL A 554 24.75 -20.64 -0.06
CA VAL A 554 25.13 -21.27 -1.34
C VAL A 554 26.64 -21.19 -1.56
N GLN A 555 27.20 -22.23 -2.19
CA GLN A 555 28.63 -22.32 -2.53
C GLN A 555 29.02 -21.34 -3.62
#